data_AF-A0A1Y6C027-F1
#
_entry.id   AF-A0A1Y6C027-F1
#
_cell.length_a   1.000
_cell.length_b   1.000
_cell.length_c   1.000
_cell.angle_alpha   90.00
_cell.angle_beta   90.00
_cell.angle_gamma   90.00
#
_symmetry.space_group_name_H-M   'P 1'
#
loop_
_entity.id
_entity.type
_entity.pdbx_description
1 polymer ?
#
loop_
_entity_poly.entity_id
_entity_poly.type
_entity_poly.pdbx_seq_one_letter_code
_entity_poly.pdbx_strand_id
1 'polypeptide(L)'
;MPAVAGWLEAALARCVEVVLLVPAEPEGAVARWRRGDSEEGRALFAALAALGRFPTFTLAGLAARDAAGRRRAVYVHAKAMLVDDAWLTLGSCNLHRRSLSGHSELNAAVWDPAVARGLRVALFAEHLGRDTAGLDDRAALRLFAGTARRNRDRLRAGEADWPGLAVALDPDRYGETPVF
;
A
#
# COMPACT_ATOMS: atom_id res chain seq x y z
N MET A 1 -11.51 2.72 10.92
CA MET A 1 -10.77 3.30 9.78
C MET A 1 -10.65 4.82 9.83
N PRO A 2 -11.67 5.61 10.21
CA PRO A 2 -11.50 7.06 10.35
C PRO A 2 -10.34 7.45 11.28
N ALA A 3 -10.18 6.73 12.39
CA ALA A 3 -9.10 6.98 13.34
C ALA A 3 -7.69 6.81 12.74
N VAL A 4 -7.42 5.71 12.02
CA VAL A 4 -6.09 5.49 11.42
C VAL A 4 -5.82 6.48 10.29
N ALA A 5 -6.82 6.78 9.46
CA ALA A 5 -6.65 7.75 8.39
C ALA A 5 -6.31 9.15 8.94
N GLY A 6 -6.92 9.57 10.04
CA GLY A 6 -6.56 10.84 10.71
C GLY A 6 -5.12 10.85 11.23
N TRP A 7 -4.62 9.73 11.77
CA TRP A 7 -3.21 9.64 12.18
C TRP A 7 -2.24 9.69 11.00
N LEU A 8 -2.59 9.04 9.87
CA LEU A 8 -1.80 9.11 8.64
C LEU A 8 -1.80 10.53 8.07
N GLU A 9 -2.95 11.21 8.06
CA GLU A 9 -3.05 12.60 7.62
C GLU A 9 -2.18 13.53 8.48
N ALA A 10 -2.22 13.38 9.80
CA ALA A 10 -1.38 14.15 10.71
C ALA A 10 0.13 13.89 10.49
N ALA A 11 0.51 12.66 10.11
CA ALA A 11 1.89 12.34 9.75
C ALA A 11 2.28 12.97 8.40
N LEU A 12 1.42 12.87 7.39
CA LEU A 12 1.63 13.47 6.07
C LEU A 12 1.74 15.00 6.13
N ALA A 13 0.96 15.65 7.01
CA ALA A 13 1.05 17.09 7.28
C ALA A 13 2.42 17.52 7.83
N ARG A 14 3.19 16.58 8.42
CA ARG A 14 4.58 16.78 8.86
C ARG A 14 5.60 16.29 7.82
N CYS A 15 5.17 16.05 6.58
CA CYS A 15 5.99 15.58 5.47
C CYS A 15 6.62 14.19 5.69
N VAL A 16 5.94 13.32 6.44
CA VAL A 16 6.29 11.89 6.53
C VAL A 16 6.00 11.22 5.18
N GLU A 17 6.91 10.34 4.74
CA GLU A 17 6.72 9.50 3.55
C GLU A 17 5.84 8.30 3.91
N VAL A 18 4.76 8.07 3.17
CA VAL A 18 3.81 6.98 3.44
C VAL A 18 3.51 6.22 2.16
N VAL A 19 3.76 4.91 2.17
CA VAL A 19 3.28 3.97 1.17
C VAL A 19 2.22 3.08 1.82
N LEU A 20 1.00 3.11 1.27
CA LEU A 20 -0.08 2.20 1.65
C LEU A 20 -0.22 1.14 0.55
N LEU A 21 0.16 -0.09 0.86
CA LEU A 21 0.08 -1.23 -0.06
C LEU A 21 -1.24 -1.99 0.16
N VAL A 22 -2.03 -2.15 -0.89
CA VAL A 22 -3.35 -2.76 -0.86
C VAL A 22 -3.51 -3.73 -2.05
N PRO A 23 -4.52 -4.62 -2.04
CA PRO A 23 -4.89 -5.35 -3.24
C PRO A 23 -5.22 -4.35 -4.36
N ALA A 24 -4.54 -4.47 -5.51
CA ALA A 24 -4.85 -3.66 -6.70
C ALA A 24 -6.27 -3.93 -7.20
N GLU A 25 -6.71 -5.18 -7.03
CA GLU A 25 -8.08 -5.64 -7.24
C GLU A 25 -8.65 -6.12 -5.90
N PRO A 26 -9.36 -5.25 -5.17
CA PRO A 26 -9.98 -5.64 -3.91
C PRO A 26 -11.22 -6.53 -4.13
N GLU A 27 -11.67 -7.21 -3.09
CA GLU A 27 -12.83 -8.09 -3.15
C GLU A 27 -14.11 -7.30 -3.45
N GLY A 28 -15.12 -7.99 -4.00
CA GLY A 28 -16.39 -7.36 -4.37
C GLY A 28 -17.12 -6.65 -3.21
N ALA A 29 -16.80 -6.98 -1.95
CA ALA A 29 -17.29 -6.23 -0.79
C ALA A 29 -16.79 -4.77 -0.77
N VAL A 30 -15.54 -4.52 -1.16
CA VAL A 30 -14.95 -3.17 -1.24
C VAL A 30 -15.62 -2.36 -2.35
N ALA A 31 -15.90 -2.99 -3.50
CA ALA A 31 -16.63 -2.34 -4.58
C ALA A 31 -18.07 -1.96 -4.17
N ARG A 32 -18.75 -2.77 -3.35
CA ARG A 32 -20.05 -2.41 -2.75
C ARG A 32 -19.92 -1.21 -1.82
N TRP A 33 -18.94 -1.22 -0.91
CA TRP A 33 -18.68 -0.09 -0.02
C TRP A 33 -18.37 1.20 -0.79
N ARG A 34 -17.66 1.09 -1.92
CA ARG A 34 -17.30 2.21 -2.79
C ARG A 34 -18.52 2.90 -3.40
N ARG A 35 -19.57 2.14 -3.71
CA ARG A 35 -20.85 2.67 -4.22
C ARG A 35 -21.66 3.44 -3.18
N GLY A 36 -21.18 3.50 -1.93
CA GLY A 36 -21.80 4.30 -0.88
C GLY A 36 -22.87 3.55 -0.10
N ASP A 37 -22.88 2.21 -0.17
CA ASP A 37 -23.84 1.34 0.53
C ASP A 37 -23.76 1.44 2.07
N SER A 38 -22.77 2.16 2.63
CA SER A 38 -22.62 2.46 4.06
C SER A 38 -21.94 3.80 4.30
N GLU A 39 -22.21 4.42 5.46
CA GLU A 39 -21.50 5.62 5.91
C GLU A 39 -20.01 5.36 6.13
N GLU A 40 -19.68 4.19 6.70
CA GLU A 40 -18.29 3.79 6.90
C GLU A 40 -17.52 3.65 5.58
N GLY A 41 -18.17 3.11 4.53
CA GLY A 41 -17.59 3.05 3.19
C GLY A 41 -17.29 4.45 2.66
N ARG A 42 -18.27 5.35 2.70
CA ARG A 42 -18.10 6.75 2.25
C ARG A 42 -16.95 7.45 2.99
N ALA A 43 -16.91 7.32 4.32
CA ALA A 43 -15.86 7.92 5.14
C ALA A 43 -14.46 7.35 4.81
N LEU A 44 -14.35 6.03 4.57
CA LEU A 44 -13.09 5.40 4.19
C LEU A 44 -12.55 5.95 2.87
N PHE A 45 -13.37 6.00 1.82
CA PHE A 45 -12.91 6.46 0.50
C PHE A 45 -12.67 7.97 0.47
N ALA A 46 -13.47 8.76 1.19
CA ALA A 46 -13.20 10.19 1.37
C ALA A 46 -11.85 10.43 2.08
N ALA A 47 -11.55 9.64 3.11
CA ALA A 47 -10.27 9.74 3.80
C ALA A 47 -9.11 9.29 2.90
N LEU A 48 -9.27 8.21 2.13
CA LEU A 48 -8.25 7.76 1.17
C LEU A 48 -7.96 8.80 0.09
N ALA A 49 -9.01 9.43 -0.46
CA ALA A 49 -8.90 10.57 -1.37
C ALA A 49 -8.16 11.76 -0.73
N ALA A 50 -8.46 12.09 0.53
CA ALA A 50 -7.78 13.17 1.25
C ALA A 50 -6.28 12.88 1.44
N LEU A 51 -5.90 11.66 1.83
CA LEU A 51 -4.50 11.24 1.89
C LEU A 51 -3.82 11.34 0.52
N GLY A 52 -4.54 11.04 -0.56
CA GLY A 52 -4.11 11.17 -1.96
C GLY A 52 -3.61 12.56 -2.38
N ARG A 53 -4.01 13.60 -1.65
CA ARG A 53 -3.62 15.00 -1.95
C ARG A 53 -2.19 15.33 -1.50
N PHE A 54 -1.60 14.52 -0.62
CA PHE A 54 -0.24 14.75 -0.13
C PHE A 54 0.79 14.14 -1.09
N PRO A 55 1.83 14.90 -1.50
CA PRO A 55 2.83 14.40 -2.44
C PRO A 55 3.68 13.23 -1.89
N THR A 56 3.79 13.15 -0.56
CA THR A 56 4.50 12.10 0.19
C THR A 56 3.63 10.87 0.46
N PHE A 57 2.37 10.86 0.01
CA PHE A 57 1.51 9.67 0.06
C PHE A 57 1.56 8.91 -1.27
N THR A 58 1.59 7.58 -1.19
CA THR A 58 1.39 6.69 -2.33
C THR A 58 0.49 5.53 -1.93
N LEU A 59 -0.65 5.42 -2.61
CA LEU A 59 -1.42 4.18 -2.63
C LEU A 59 -0.83 3.28 -3.72
N ALA A 60 -0.54 2.03 -3.39
CA ALA A 60 0.05 1.08 -4.33
C ALA A 60 -0.61 -0.29 -4.25
N GLY A 61 -0.53 -1.02 -5.35
CA GLY A 61 -0.77 -2.46 -5.41
C GLY A 61 0.41 -3.17 -6.07
N LEU A 62 0.29 -4.49 -6.24
CA LEU A 62 1.30 -5.32 -6.86
C LEU A 62 0.74 -6.00 -8.12
N ALA A 63 1.58 -6.17 -9.14
CA ALA A 63 1.22 -6.86 -10.37
C ALA A 63 2.38 -7.64 -11.00
N ALA A 64 2.19 -8.95 -11.12
CA ALA A 64 3.15 -9.88 -11.72
C ALA A 64 2.81 -10.15 -13.18
N ARG A 65 3.78 -10.61 -13.97
CA ARG A 65 3.54 -11.11 -15.32
C ARG A 65 3.03 -12.55 -15.27
N ASP A 66 1.97 -12.85 -16.01
CA ASP A 66 1.52 -14.21 -16.27
C ASP A 66 2.37 -14.87 -17.38
N ALA A 67 2.11 -16.16 -17.66
CA ALA A 67 2.80 -16.91 -18.70
C ALA A 67 2.61 -16.34 -20.11
N ALA A 68 1.55 -15.54 -20.33
CA ALA A 68 1.28 -14.84 -21.59
C ALA A 68 1.90 -13.43 -21.62
N GLY A 69 2.69 -13.06 -20.61
CA GLY A 69 3.34 -11.76 -20.50
C GLY A 69 2.44 -10.62 -20.04
N ARG A 70 1.16 -10.89 -19.71
CA ARG A 70 0.19 -9.88 -19.25
C ARG A 70 0.37 -9.64 -17.77
N ARG A 71 0.08 -8.42 -17.32
CA ARG A 71 0.12 -8.09 -15.90
C ARG A 71 -1.16 -8.54 -15.21
N ARG A 72 -1.02 -9.14 -14.05
CA ARG A 72 -2.12 -9.61 -13.20
C ARG A 72 -1.87 -9.14 -11.78
N ALA A 73 -2.93 -8.67 -11.13
CA ALA A 73 -2.86 -8.26 -9.74
C ALA A 73 -2.31 -9.40 -8.87
N VAL A 74 -1.31 -9.09 -8.05
CA VAL A 74 -0.90 -9.95 -6.95
C VAL A 74 -1.71 -9.52 -5.73
N TYR A 75 -2.47 -10.47 -5.18
CA TYR A 75 -3.35 -10.18 -4.07
C TYR A 75 -2.56 -9.98 -2.77
N VAL A 76 -2.66 -8.78 -2.19
CA VAL A 76 -1.93 -8.39 -0.98
C VAL A 76 -2.72 -8.79 0.26
N HIS A 77 -2.39 -9.94 0.85
CA HIS A 77 -3.02 -10.43 2.08
C HIS A 77 -2.23 -10.09 3.36
N ALA A 78 -1.05 -9.48 3.25
CA ALA A 78 -0.21 -9.17 4.40
C ALA A 78 -0.88 -8.14 5.33
N LYS A 79 -0.71 -8.31 6.64
CA LYS A 79 -1.07 -7.30 7.65
C LYS A 79 0.20 -6.94 8.42
N ALA A 80 0.93 -5.99 7.84
CA ALA A 80 2.20 -5.53 8.36
C ALA A 80 2.32 -4.01 8.24
N MET A 81 3.12 -3.43 9.11
CA MET A 81 3.50 -2.02 9.05
C MET A 81 4.94 -1.90 9.53
N LEU A 82 5.70 -1.01 8.91
CA LEU A 82 7.08 -0.70 9.26
C LEU A 82 7.23 0.81 9.35
N VAL A 83 7.95 1.28 10.37
CA VAL A 83 8.17 2.70 10.65
C VAL A 83 9.66 2.93 10.91
N ASP A 84 10.23 3.89 10.20
CA ASP A 84 11.58 4.45 10.38
C ASP A 84 12.75 3.44 10.38
N ASP A 85 12.59 2.28 9.72
CA ASP A 85 13.54 1.14 9.83
C ASP A 85 13.83 0.75 11.30
N ALA A 86 12.94 1.07 12.26
CA ALA A 86 13.15 0.90 13.69
C ALA A 86 12.10 0.02 14.38
N TRP A 87 10.86 0.07 13.88
CA TRP A 87 9.75 -0.68 14.43
C TRP A 87 8.94 -1.33 13.31
N LEU A 88 8.43 -2.54 13.58
CA LEU A 88 7.45 -3.18 12.72
C LEU A 88 6.37 -3.89 13.53
N THR A 89 5.21 -4.07 12.90
CA THR A 89 4.21 -5.04 13.31
C THR A 89 3.90 -6.00 12.17
N LEU A 90 3.66 -7.27 12.52
CA LEU A 90 3.21 -8.31 11.61
C LEU A 90 2.23 -9.23 12.33
N GLY A 91 1.13 -9.60 11.66
CA GLY A 91 0.13 -10.48 12.27
C GLY A 91 -1.11 -10.68 11.41
N SER A 92 -2.25 -10.90 12.08
CA SER A 92 -3.54 -11.14 11.44
C SER A 92 -4.42 -9.89 11.33
N CYS A 93 -4.17 -8.87 12.17
CA CYS A 93 -5.04 -7.70 12.31
C CYS A 93 -5.05 -6.83 11.05
N ASN A 94 -6.15 -6.87 10.30
CA ASN A 94 -6.37 -5.95 9.17
C ASN A 94 -6.57 -4.52 9.67
N LEU A 95 -6.26 -3.54 8.82
CA LEU A 95 -6.43 -2.13 9.17
C LEU A 95 -7.90 -1.65 9.17
N HIS A 96 -8.90 -2.53 9.17
CA HIS A 96 -10.31 -2.16 9.22
C HIS A 96 -10.87 -2.22 10.65
N ARG A 97 -11.97 -1.47 10.91
CA ARG A 97 -12.56 -1.32 12.25
C ARG A 97 -12.81 -2.66 12.95
N ARG A 98 -13.36 -3.65 12.24
CA ARG A 98 -13.68 -4.95 12.84
C ARG A 98 -12.46 -5.70 13.39
N SER A 99 -11.32 -5.74 12.67
CA SER A 99 -10.09 -6.35 13.17
C SER A 99 -9.46 -5.54 14.30
N LEU A 100 -9.57 -4.20 14.26
CA LEU A 100 -8.99 -3.35 15.31
C LEU A 100 -9.72 -3.40 16.65
N SER A 101 -11.02 -3.74 16.68
CA SER A 101 -11.81 -3.63 17.92
C SER A 101 -12.87 -4.72 18.13
N GLY A 102 -12.94 -5.74 17.28
CA GLY A 102 -14.04 -6.72 17.31
C GLY A 102 -13.63 -8.17 17.10
N HIS A 103 -12.77 -8.45 16.12
CA HIS A 103 -12.26 -9.79 15.88
C HIS A 103 -11.15 -10.14 16.88
N SER A 104 -10.98 -11.43 17.15
CA SER A 104 -9.78 -11.95 17.81
C SER A 104 -8.62 -11.91 16.82
N GLU A 105 -7.65 -11.04 17.08
CA GLU A 105 -6.47 -10.84 16.23
C GLU A 105 -5.19 -10.97 17.07
N LEU A 106 -4.09 -11.32 16.42
CA LEU A 106 -2.77 -11.36 17.05
C LEU A 106 -1.73 -10.72 16.13
N ASN A 107 -0.97 -9.79 16.70
CA ASN A 107 0.18 -9.19 16.04
C ASN A 107 1.42 -9.26 16.96
N ALA A 108 2.58 -9.51 16.36
CA ALA A 108 3.85 -9.25 16.99
C ALA A 108 4.27 -7.81 16.68
N ALA A 109 4.76 -7.09 17.70
CA ALA A 109 5.41 -5.80 17.55
C ALA A 109 6.90 -5.97 17.87
N VAL A 110 7.77 -5.58 16.94
CA VAL A 110 9.21 -5.77 17.05
C VAL A 110 9.87 -4.40 16.98
N TRP A 111 10.66 -4.09 18.00
CA TRP A 111 11.46 -2.86 18.10
C TRP A 111 12.93 -3.22 17.94
N ASP A 112 13.34 -3.50 16.71
CA ASP A 112 14.70 -3.88 16.37
C ASP A 112 15.05 -3.31 14.98
N PRO A 113 16.02 -2.38 14.90
CA PRO A 113 16.35 -1.74 13.63
C PRO A 113 16.90 -2.70 12.57
N ALA A 114 17.64 -3.75 12.98
CA ALA A 114 18.19 -4.71 12.02
C ALA A 114 17.08 -5.57 11.41
N VAL A 115 16.11 -5.99 12.23
CA VAL A 115 14.95 -6.77 11.76
C VAL A 115 14.03 -5.91 10.88
N ALA A 116 13.72 -4.68 11.30
CA ALA A 116 12.89 -3.77 10.51
C ALA A 116 13.53 -3.45 9.16
N ARG A 117 14.77 -2.96 9.17
CA ARG A 117 15.52 -2.68 7.93
C ARG A 117 15.64 -3.91 7.04
N GLY A 118 15.95 -5.08 7.62
CA GLY A 118 16.07 -6.33 6.88
C GLY A 118 14.77 -6.68 6.13
N LEU A 119 13.62 -6.55 6.81
CA LEU A 119 12.32 -6.79 6.19
C LEU A 119 12.02 -5.78 5.08
N ARG A 120 12.27 -4.48 5.30
CA ARG A 120 12.09 -3.44 4.26
C ARG A 120 12.90 -3.78 3.02
N VAL A 121 14.19 -4.08 3.19
CA VAL A 121 15.11 -4.38 2.08
C VAL A 121 14.62 -5.59 1.28
N ALA A 122 14.25 -6.68 1.95
CA ALA A 122 13.76 -7.89 1.30
C ALA A 122 12.47 -7.63 0.51
N LEU A 123 11.47 -7.01 1.13
CA LEU A 123 10.19 -6.71 0.46
C LEU A 123 10.37 -5.70 -0.68
N PHE A 124 11.21 -4.69 -0.52
CA PHE A 124 11.41 -3.70 -1.58
C PHE A 124 12.23 -4.29 -2.74
N ALA A 125 13.15 -5.21 -2.48
CA ALA A 125 13.84 -5.95 -3.53
C ALA A 125 12.85 -6.74 -4.40
N GLU A 126 11.89 -7.43 -3.79
CA GLU A 126 10.82 -8.12 -4.51
C GLU A 126 9.91 -7.13 -5.26
N HIS A 127 9.36 -6.14 -4.56
CA HIS A 127 8.35 -5.24 -5.11
C HIS A 127 8.91 -4.31 -6.19
N LEU A 128 10.19 -3.94 -6.13
CA LEU A 128 10.82 -3.00 -7.05
C LEU A 128 11.74 -3.68 -8.07
N GLY A 129 12.07 -4.96 -7.86
CA GLY A 129 13.08 -5.67 -8.66
C GLY A 129 14.47 -5.06 -8.52
N ARG A 130 14.79 -4.45 -7.36
CA ARG A 130 16.04 -3.72 -7.13
C ARG A 130 16.45 -3.76 -5.67
N ASP A 131 17.74 -4.00 -5.41
CA ASP A 131 18.30 -3.88 -4.07
C ASP A 131 18.21 -2.45 -3.51
N THR A 132 17.80 -2.34 -2.25
CA THR A 132 17.65 -1.08 -1.51
C THR A 132 18.44 -1.06 -0.20
N ALA A 133 19.36 -2.01 0.01
CA ALA A 133 20.18 -2.12 1.22
C ALA A 133 21.06 -0.90 1.47
N GLY A 134 21.47 -0.18 0.42
CA GLY A 134 22.27 1.05 0.51
C GLY A 134 21.46 2.33 0.74
N LEU A 135 20.13 2.26 0.81
CA LEU A 135 19.27 3.43 1.01
C LEU A 135 18.85 3.57 2.47
N ASP A 136 18.67 4.81 2.92
CA ASP A 136 17.87 5.07 4.12
C ASP A 136 16.37 4.80 3.84
N ASP A 137 15.60 4.74 4.91
CA ASP A 137 14.16 4.49 4.90
C ASP A 137 13.39 5.48 4.00
N ARG A 138 13.66 6.78 4.12
CA ARG A 138 12.99 7.84 3.35
C ARG A 138 13.31 7.75 1.87
N ALA A 139 14.58 7.56 1.50
CA ALA A 139 15.02 7.41 0.12
C ALA A 139 14.44 6.12 -0.48
N ALA A 140 14.34 5.03 0.28
CA ALA A 140 13.70 3.80 -0.15
C ALA A 140 12.19 4.00 -0.41
N LEU A 141 11.47 4.70 0.47
CA LEU A 141 10.05 5.02 0.27
C LEU A 141 9.82 5.91 -0.95
N ARG A 142 10.68 6.91 -1.17
CA ARG A 142 10.64 7.75 -2.38
C ARG A 142 10.92 6.96 -3.66
N LEU A 143 11.89 6.04 -3.61
CA LEU A 143 12.16 5.14 -4.72
C LEU A 143 10.95 4.25 -5.02
N PHE A 144 10.31 3.71 -3.99
CA PHE A 144 9.09 2.91 -4.12
C PHE A 144 7.98 3.73 -4.81
N ALA A 145 7.69 4.92 -4.29
CA ALA A 145 6.68 5.82 -4.83
C ALA A 145 6.95 6.17 -6.29
N GLY A 146 8.19 6.55 -6.62
CA GLY A 146 8.59 6.89 -7.99
C GLY A 146 8.46 5.71 -8.96
N THR A 147 8.86 4.51 -8.54
CA THR A 147 8.75 3.29 -9.36
C THR A 147 7.29 2.90 -9.57
N ALA A 148 6.48 2.89 -8.52
CA ALA A 148 5.05 2.58 -8.61
C ALA A 148 4.33 3.55 -9.57
N ARG A 149 4.62 4.85 -9.49
CA ARG A 149 4.05 5.88 -10.39
C ARG A 149 4.47 5.66 -11.85
N ARG A 150 5.76 5.41 -12.12
CA ARG A 150 6.23 5.06 -13.48
C ARG A 150 5.57 3.81 -14.03
N ASN A 151 5.42 2.77 -13.21
CA ASN A 151 4.78 1.52 -13.62
C ASN A 151 3.29 1.72 -13.92
N ARG A 152 2.58 2.57 -13.16
CA ARG A 152 1.20 2.99 -13.47
C ARG A 152 1.13 3.72 -14.81
N ASP A 153 2.07 4.63 -15.07
CA ASP A 153 2.06 5.41 -16.32
C ASP A 153 2.33 4.49 -17.54
N ARG A 154 3.22 3.50 -17.40
CA ARG A 154 3.44 2.43 -18.39
C ARG A 154 2.19 1.57 -18.62
N LEU A 155 1.53 1.13 -17.54
CA LEU A 155 0.28 0.37 -17.62
C LEU A 155 -0.80 1.16 -18.39
N ARG A 156 -0.93 2.46 -18.13
CA ARG A 156 -1.86 3.36 -18.84
C ARG A 156 -1.51 3.53 -20.33
N ALA A 157 -0.23 3.42 -20.69
CA ALA A 157 0.24 3.40 -22.07
C ALA A 157 0.08 2.03 -22.75
N GLY A 158 -0.44 1.01 -22.06
CA GLY A 158 -0.58 -0.36 -22.59
C GLY A 158 0.73 -1.15 -22.59
N GLU A 159 1.80 -0.63 -21.98
CA GLU A 159 3.04 -1.36 -21.80
C GLU A 159 2.88 -2.36 -20.65
N ALA A 160 3.47 -3.55 -20.77
CA ALA A 160 3.53 -4.54 -19.69
C ALA A 160 4.95 -4.72 -19.13
N ASP A 161 5.93 -4.07 -19.75
CA ASP A 161 7.35 -4.24 -19.47
C ASP A 161 7.93 -3.24 -18.48
N TRP A 162 8.07 -3.71 -17.25
CA TRP A 162 8.68 -2.94 -16.17
C TRP A 162 9.30 -3.84 -15.10
N PRO A 163 10.32 -3.35 -14.38
CA PRO A 163 10.92 -4.11 -13.29
C PRO A 163 10.01 -4.15 -12.06
N GLY A 164 10.04 -5.27 -11.35
CA GLY A 164 9.29 -5.47 -10.11
C GLY A 164 7.78 -5.60 -10.30
N LEU A 165 7.07 -5.40 -9.19
CA LEU A 165 5.65 -5.66 -9.01
C LEU A 165 4.85 -4.39 -8.71
N ALA A 166 5.45 -3.38 -8.08
CA ALA A 166 4.73 -2.23 -7.56
C ALA A 166 4.08 -1.38 -8.66
N VAL A 167 2.80 -1.04 -8.48
CA VAL A 167 2.03 -0.12 -9.33
C VAL A 167 1.32 0.90 -8.45
N ALA A 168 1.37 2.19 -8.80
CA ALA A 168 0.62 3.20 -8.08
C ALA A 168 -0.86 3.12 -8.45
N LEU A 169 -1.72 3.20 -7.45
CA LEU A 169 -3.17 3.25 -7.62
C LEU A 169 -3.64 4.70 -7.51
N ASP A 170 -4.85 4.95 -7.99
CA ASP A 170 -5.51 6.24 -7.84
C ASP A 170 -6.37 6.22 -6.56
N PRO A 171 -6.02 6.98 -5.51
CA PRO A 171 -6.81 7.03 -4.28
C PRO A 171 -8.26 7.48 -4.53
N ASP A 172 -8.47 8.37 -5.50
CA ASP A 172 -9.79 8.88 -5.87
C ASP A 172 -10.62 7.88 -6.63
N ARG A 173 -10.06 6.77 -7.11
CA ARG A 173 -10.78 5.75 -7.89
C ARG A 173 -10.67 4.34 -7.33
N TYR A 174 -9.97 4.18 -6.20
CA TYR A 174 -9.78 2.88 -5.57
C TYR A 174 -11.12 2.23 -5.23
N GLY A 175 -11.31 0.98 -5.67
CA GLY A 175 -12.54 0.20 -5.47
C GLY A 175 -13.62 0.38 -6.55
N GLU A 176 -13.41 1.20 -7.58
CA GLU A 176 -14.41 1.41 -8.66
C GLU A 176 -14.31 0.38 -9.79
N THR A 177 -13.11 0.04 -10.23
CA THR A 177 -12.87 -0.86 -11.37
C THR A 177 -11.55 -1.60 -11.17
N PRO A 178 -11.44 -2.88 -11.57
CA PRO A 178 -10.17 -3.59 -11.60
C PRO A 178 -9.11 -2.83 -12.39
N VAL A 179 -7.86 -2.93 -11.95
CA VAL A 179 -6.72 -2.23 -12.55
C VAL A 179 -6.09 -3.07 -13.68
N PHE A 180 -6.20 -4.40 -13.63
CA PHE A 180 -5.58 -5.35 -14.56
C PHE A 180 -6.56 -6.28 -15.27
#